data_AF-A0AA37HYJ0-F1
#
_entry.id   AF-A0AA37HYJ0-F1
#
_cell.length_a   1.000
_cell.length_b   1.000
_cell.length_c   1.000
_cell.angle_alpha   90.00
_cell.angle_beta   90.00
_cell.angle_gamma   90.00
#
_symmetry.space_group_name_H-M   'P 1'
#
loop_
_entity.id
_entity.type
_entity.pdbx_description
1 polymer ?
#
loop_
_entity_poly.entity_id
_entity_poly.type
_entity_poly.pdbx_seq_one_letter_code
_entity_poly.pdbx_strand_id
1 'polypeptide(L)'
;MATHQQKLAIRQQIDNFIKQGGDFAFVFGDIRLPVEYNEALGTLHVNVKDKKVSLVVNYNIDLQDNLNDLMEHLLTEYPELTD
;
A
#
# COMPACT_ATOMS: atom_id res chain seq x y z
N MET A 1 -13.28 -0.17 16.36
CA MET A 1 -11.94 0.38 16.61
C MET A 1 -10.97 -0.80 16.58
N ALA A 2 -9.91 -0.73 15.77
CA ALA A 2 -8.92 -1.82 15.72
C ALA A 2 -8.14 -1.91 17.04
N THR A 3 -7.88 -3.13 17.51
CA THR A 3 -7.17 -3.37 18.77
C THR A 3 -5.67 -3.09 18.60
N HIS A 4 -4.98 -2.81 19.70
CA HIS A 4 -3.53 -2.60 19.71
C HIS A 4 -2.77 -3.79 19.08
N GLN A 5 -3.29 -5.02 19.24
CA GLN A 5 -2.70 -6.22 18.67
C GLN A 5 -2.83 -6.29 17.14
N GLN A 6 -3.96 -5.84 16.58
CA GLN A 6 -4.17 -5.81 15.13
C GLN A 6 -3.24 -4.82 14.43
N LYS A 7 -3.05 -3.63 15.03
CA LYS A 7 -2.08 -2.65 14.55
C LYS A 7 -0.66 -3.21 14.56
N LEU A 8 -0.30 -3.94 15.62
CA LEU A 8 1.00 -4.58 15.72
C LEU A 8 1.20 -5.67 14.66
N ALA A 9 0.15 -6.45 14.36
CA ALA A 9 0.19 -7.52 13.35
C ALA A 9 0.39 -6.96 11.93
N ILE A 10 -0.38 -5.94 11.54
CA ILE A 10 -0.21 -5.24 10.25
C ILE A 10 1.19 -4.64 10.14
N ARG A 11 1.65 -3.95 11.19
CA ARG A 11 3.00 -3.39 11.22
C ARG A 11 4.07 -4.48 11.11
N GLN A 12 3.91 -5.60 11.80
CA GLN A 12 4.84 -6.72 11.70
C GLN A 12 4.82 -7.34 10.31
N GLN A 13 3.67 -7.42 9.64
CA GLN A 13 3.60 -7.85 8.24
C GLN A 13 4.42 -6.89 7.38
N ILE A 14 4.15 -5.57 7.45
CA ILE A 14 4.87 -4.55 6.69
C ILE A 14 6.40 -4.63 6.96
N ASP A 15 6.81 -4.66 8.23
CA ASP A 15 8.22 -4.73 8.63
C ASP A 15 8.91 -6.02 8.15
N ASN A 16 8.23 -7.17 8.26
CA ASN A 16 8.78 -8.46 7.83
C ASN A 16 8.97 -8.50 6.31
N PHE A 17 8.07 -7.89 5.55
CA PHE A 17 8.16 -7.82 4.09
C PHE A 17 9.27 -6.84 3.63
N ILE A 18 9.37 -5.66 4.24
CA ILE A 18 10.46 -4.71 3.97
C ILE A 18 11.83 -5.34 4.27
N LYS A 19 11.95 -6.05 5.41
CA LYS A 19 13.20 -6.73 5.81
C LYS A 19 13.60 -7.87 4.88
N GLN A 20 12.66 -8.46 4.14
CA GLN A 20 12.95 -9.51 3.16
C GLN A 20 13.44 -8.95 1.80
N GLY A 21 13.64 -7.63 1.68
CA GLY A 21 14.12 -6.99 0.46
C GLY A 21 13.04 -6.84 -0.63
N GLY A 22 11.78 -7.06 -0.26
CA GLY A 22 10.63 -6.82 -1.13
C GLY A 22 10.26 -5.35 -1.12
N ASP A 23 10.80 -4.57 -2.06
CA ASP A 23 10.22 -3.27 -2.41
C ASP A 23 8.79 -3.54 -2.92
N PHE A 24 7.82 -3.29 -2.05
CA PHE A 24 6.40 -3.44 -2.36
C PHE A 24 6.13 -2.53 -3.55
N ALA A 25 5.71 -3.07 -4.68
CA ALA A 25 5.46 -2.27 -5.86
C ALA A 25 4.35 -2.87 -6.70
N PHE A 26 3.47 -2.00 -7.20
CA PHE A 26 2.55 -2.36 -8.26
C PHE A 26 3.30 -2.37 -9.59
N VAL A 27 3.09 -3.40 -10.40
CA VAL A 27 3.78 -3.59 -11.67
C VAL A 27 2.75 -3.56 -12.79
N PHE A 28 2.98 -2.66 -13.74
CA PHE A 28 2.12 -2.40 -14.89
C PHE A 28 2.98 -2.40 -16.15
N GLY A 29 3.13 -3.56 -16.80
CA GLY A 29 4.10 -3.74 -17.87
C GLY A 29 5.53 -3.41 -17.39
N ASP A 30 6.15 -2.40 -17.99
CA ASP A 30 7.48 -1.89 -17.63
C ASP A 30 7.47 -0.88 -16.47
N ILE A 31 6.29 -0.43 -16.04
CA ILE A 31 6.13 0.55 -14.96
C ILE A 31 6.13 -0.19 -13.63
N ARG A 32 7.02 0.23 -12.72
CA ARG A 32 7.06 -0.24 -11.33
C ARG A 32 6.77 0.93 -10.41
N LEU A 33 5.69 0.84 -9.63
CA LEU A 33 5.23 1.86 -8.70
C LEU A 33 5.43 1.39 -7.26
N PRO A 34 6.47 1.84 -6.55
CA PRO A 34 6.70 1.49 -5.16
C PRO A 34 5.55 1.94 -4.26
N VAL A 35 5.05 1.02 -3.44
CA VAL A 35 4.14 1.28 -2.33
C VAL A 35 4.97 1.56 -1.09
N GLU A 36 4.74 2.71 -0.49
CA GLU A 36 5.41 3.18 0.70
C GLU A 36 4.40 3.23 1.86
N TYR A 37 4.86 2.87 3.07
CA TYR A 37 4.06 2.98 4.29
C TYR A 37 4.54 4.14 5.16
N ASN A 38 3.65 5.07 5.47
CA ASN A 38 3.88 6.10 6.46
C ASN A 38 3.26 5.68 7.79
N GLU A 39 4.10 5.23 8.72
CA GLU A 39 3.66 4.75 10.03
C GLU A 39 3.03 5.84 10.90
N ALA A 40 3.56 7.07 10.86
CA ALA A 40 3.07 8.18 11.68
C ALA A 40 1.63 8.56 11.31
N LEU A 41 1.28 8.43 10.03
CA LEU A 41 -0.06 8.71 9.50
C LEU A 41 -0.92 7.44 9.38
N GLY A 42 -0.31 6.26 9.45
CA GLY A 42 -0.99 4.99 9.18
C GLY A 42 -1.54 4.93 7.75
N THR A 43 -0.78 5.40 6.77
CA THR A 43 -1.21 5.47 5.36
C THR A 43 -0.26 4.69 4.46
N LEU A 44 -0.81 3.96 3.49
CA LEU A 44 -0.07 3.44 2.34
C LEU A 44 -0.17 4.43 1.19
N HIS A 45 0.89 4.59 0.42
CA HIS A 45 0.85 5.47 -0.76
C HIS A 45 1.73 4.98 -1.89
N VAL A 46 1.36 5.37 -3.10
CA VAL A 46 2.10 5.15 -4.33
C VAL A 46 2.33 6.49 -5.00
N ASN A 47 3.55 6.69 -5.49
CA ASN A 47 3.91 7.87 -6.26
C ASN A 47 3.80 7.54 -7.75
N VAL A 48 2.87 8.19 -8.45
CA VAL A 48 2.71 8.08 -9.90
C VAL A 48 3.16 9.40 -10.50
N LYS A 49 4.32 9.38 -11.17
CA LYS A 49 4.98 10.60 -11.68
C LYS A 49 5.23 11.57 -10.51
N ASP A 50 4.47 12.66 -10.43
CA ASP A 50 4.56 13.71 -9.38
C ASP A 50 3.32 13.75 -8.46
N LYS A 51 2.41 12.79 -8.60
CA LYS A 51 1.18 12.72 -7.82
C LYS A 51 1.22 11.54 -6.86
N LYS A 52 0.69 11.77 -5.66
CA LYS A 52 0.67 10.81 -4.57
C LYS A 52 -0.75 10.29 -4.38
N VAL A 53 -0.97 9.01 -4.64
CA VAL A 53 -2.22 8.32 -4.28
C VAL A 53 -2.02 7.71 -2.91
N SER A 54 -2.87 8.03 -1.94
CA SER A 54 -2.72 7.59 -0.55
C SER A 54 -4.01 6.97 -0.03
N LEU A 55 -3.89 5.88 0.72
CA LEU A 55 -4.99 5.22 1.40
C LEU A 55 -4.68 5.09 2.89
N VAL A 56 -5.68 5.36 3.73
CA VAL A 56 -5.58 5.09 5.18
C VAL A 56 -5.67 3.59 5.41
N VAL A 57 -4.71 3.04 6.16
CA VAL A 57 -4.68 1.61 6.48
C VAL A 57 -5.88 1.26 7.36
N ASN A 58 -6.70 0.35 6.86
CA ASN A 58 -7.72 -0.33 7.64
C ASN A 58 -7.08 -1.48 8.41
N TYR A 59 -6.88 -1.27 9.72
CA TYR A 59 -6.29 -2.25 10.62
C TYR A 59 -7.22 -3.42 11.00
N ASN A 60 -8.44 -3.48 10.46
CA ASN A 60 -9.37 -4.59 10.71
C ASN A 60 -9.32 -5.67 9.61
N ILE A 61 -8.66 -5.39 8.49
CA ILE A 61 -8.43 -6.31 7.37
C ILE A 61 -6.93 -6.58 7.27
N ASP A 62 -6.52 -7.56 6.46
CA ASP A 62 -5.10 -7.86 6.31
C ASP A 62 -4.38 -6.86 5.39
N LEU A 63 -3.04 -6.95 5.31
CA LEU A 63 -2.26 -6.06 4.46
C LEU A 63 -2.61 -6.23 2.98
N GLN A 64 -2.93 -7.44 2.53
CA GLN A 64 -3.25 -7.72 1.13
C GLN A 64 -4.54 -7.02 0.70
N ASP A 65 -5.57 -7.03 1.54
CA ASP A 65 -6.82 -6.32 1.28
C ASP A 65 -6.60 -4.81 1.23
N ASN A 66 -5.81 -4.25 2.15
CA ASN A 66 -5.43 -2.83 2.10
C ASN A 66 -4.72 -2.45 0.80
N LEU A 67 -3.92 -3.36 0.24
CA LEU A 67 -3.20 -3.13 -1.02
C LEU A 67 -4.12 -3.26 -2.24
N ASN A 68 -5.09 -4.17 -2.19
CA ASN A 68 -6.14 -4.26 -3.20
C ASN A 68 -6.96 -2.96 -3.24
N ASP A 69 -7.36 -2.44 -2.07
CA ASP A 69 -8.07 -1.16 -1.98
C ASP A 69 -7.23 -0.01 -2.56
N LEU A 70 -5.93 0.02 -2.26
CA LEU A 70 -5.01 1.04 -2.80
C LEU A 70 -4.84 0.90 -4.32
N MET A 71 -4.79 -0.33 -4.83
CA MET A 71 -4.72 -0.63 -6.26
C MET A 71 -5.98 -0.17 -6.97
N GLU A 72 -7.16 -0.49 -6.45
CA GLU A 72 -8.44 -0.06 -7.02
C GLU A 72 -8.55 1.46 -7.05
N HIS A 73 -8.12 2.12 -5.98
CA HIS A 73 -8.08 3.59 -5.92
C HIS A 73 -7.10 4.17 -6.95
N LEU A 74 -5.91 3.58 -7.06
CA LEU A 74 -4.91 3.95 -8.07
C LEU A 74 -5.47 3.83 -9.50
N LEU A 75 -6.14 2.73 -9.84
CA LEU A 75 -6.69 2.50 -11.18
C LEU A 75 -7.91 3.34 -11.49
N THR A 76 -8.65 3.76 -10.46
CA THR A 76 -9.73 4.73 -10.61
C THR A 76 -9.19 6.12 -10.99
N GLU A 77 -8.04 6.51 -10.43
CA GLU A 77 -7.39 7.79 -10.74
C GLU A 77 -6.52 7.76 -12.00
N TYR A 78 -5.92 6.61 -12.30
CA TYR A 78 -5.00 6.39 -13.42
C TYR A 78 -5.37 5.13 -14.21
N PRO A 79 -6.52 5.12 -14.90
CA PRO A 79 -6.95 3.96 -15.69
C PRO A 79 -5.95 3.60 -16.80
N GLU A 80 -5.11 4.55 -17.23
CA GLU A 80 -4.08 4.35 -18.24
C GLU A 80 -2.94 3.40 -17.81
N LEU A 81 -2.86 3.01 -16.53
CA LEU A 81 -1.86 2.06 -16.05
C LEU A 81 -2.15 0.62 -16.48
N THR A 82 -3.40 0.32 -16.87
CA THR A 82 -3.84 -1.04 -17.25
C THR A 82 -4.17 -1.20 -18.73
N ASP A 83 -4.08 -0.13 -19.51
CA ASP A 83 -4.45 -0.07 -20.93
C ASP A 83 -3.26 -0.34 -21.86
#